data_AF-A0A960K002-F1
#
_entry.id   AF-A0A960K002-F1
#
_cell.length_a   1.000
_cell.length_b   1.000
_cell.length_c   1.000
_cell.angle_alpha   90.00
_cell.angle_beta   90.00
_cell.angle_gamma   90.00
#
_symmetry.space_group_name_H-M   'P 1'
#
loop_
_entity.id
_entity.type
_entity.pdbx_description
1 polymer ?
#
loop_
_entity_poly.entity_id
_entity_poly.type
_entity_poly.pdbx_seq_one_letter_code
_entity_poly.pdbx_strand_id
1 'polypeptide(L)'
;NLSDLAAVGAGPGPAFLALSAPPTFDRRRFFRAFLQGCRSWGVQLSGGDLARAQQVTLTLTLMGDLEAGGQWLRRDGGRPGQSLWVGGALGESALGRLLLARGVRPASGGLDLPPSLALPADLHRCALEAIQRHLEPQPQLELGRWLARLPVAGAAIDLSDGLGKDLHRLCTASQVGARIERRALAATSDMARIATLLGADMEDLALGGGEDYVLLFSLPAGVSPPPRWGCRKLGTLTEDRRVLVGGEPDWEQLPAAGWDHLEHKKSAPPVGEASDHP
;
A
#
# COMPACT_ATOMS: atom_id res chain seq x y z
N ASN A 1 -8.40 6.12 -2.71
CA ASN A 1 -9.82 6.45 -2.44
C ASN A 1 -10.55 5.41 -1.60
N LEU A 2 -10.80 4.18 -2.09
CA LEU A 2 -11.52 3.18 -1.27
C LEU A 2 -10.71 2.73 -0.05
N SER A 3 -9.38 2.66 -0.18
CA SER A 3 -8.45 2.45 0.93
C SER A 3 -8.59 3.53 2.00
N ASP A 4 -8.68 4.81 1.61
CA ASP A 4 -8.91 5.92 2.54
C ASP A 4 -10.25 5.78 3.29
N LEU A 5 -11.33 5.38 2.59
CA LEU A 5 -12.61 5.10 3.23
C LEU A 5 -12.50 3.96 4.24
N ALA A 6 -11.79 2.88 3.89
CA ALA A 6 -11.52 1.77 4.81
C ALA A 6 -10.75 2.25 6.06
N ALA A 7 -9.77 3.14 5.89
CA ALA A 7 -8.95 3.68 6.98
C ALA A 7 -9.73 4.54 7.97
N VAL A 8 -10.85 5.13 7.55
CA VAL A 8 -11.76 5.90 8.41
C VAL A 8 -13.01 5.11 8.83
N GLY A 9 -13.15 3.87 8.35
CA GLY A 9 -14.27 2.99 8.69
C GLY A 9 -15.55 3.22 7.88
N ALA A 10 -15.49 4.02 6.81
CA ALA A 10 -16.63 4.39 6.00
C ALA A 10 -16.96 3.34 4.93
N GLY A 11 -18.25 3.25 4.59
CA GLY A 11 -18.72 2.56 3.40
C GLY A 11 -18.56 3.39 2.13
N PRO A 12 -18.50 2.76 0.94
CA PRO A 12 -18.45 3.47 -0.33
C PRO A 12 -19.80 4.14 -0.63
N GLY A 13 -19.73 5.34 -1.18
CA GLY A 13 -20.88 6.12 -1.61
C GLY A 13 -20.70 6.67 -3.04
N PRO A 14 -21.23 7.89 -3.33
CA PRO A 14 -21.15 8.46 -4.66
C PRO A 14 -19.72 8.91 -5.02
N ALA A 15 -19.35 8.64 -6.26
CA ALA A 15 -18.09 9.05 -6.86
C ALA A 15 -18.28 10.09 -7.97
N PHE A 16 -17.30 10.97 -8.14
CA PHE A 16 -17.24 11.99 -9.18
C PHE A 16 -15.90 11.88 -9.90
N LEU A 17 -15.93 11.75 -11.24
CA LEU A 17 -14.75 11.54 -12.05
C LEU A 17 -14.52 12.71 -13.01
N ALA A 18 -13.41 13.44 -12.85
CA ALA A 18 -12.90 14.30 -13.90
C ALA A 18 -11.84 13.53 -14.70
N LEU A 19 -12.06 13.38 -16.02
CA LEU A 19 -11.13 12.69 -16.93
C LEU A 19 -10.74 13.62 -18.06
N SER A 20 -9.45 13.94 -18.13
CA SER A 20 -8.84 14.60 -19.28
C SER A 20 -8.02 13.60 -20.07
N ALA A 21 -8.18 13.52 -21.39
CA ALA A 21 -7.45 12.53 -22.19
C ALA A 21 -7.23 12.94 -23.66
N PRO A 22 -6.21 12.37 -24.34
CA PRO A 22 -6.02 12.53 -25.78
C PRO A 22 -7.18 11.94 -26.59
N PRO A 23 -7.37 12.38 -27.85
CA PRO A 23 -8.34 11.76 -28.75
C PRO A 23 -8.11 10.27 -29.01
N THR A 24 -6.86 9.81 -28.88
CA THR A 24 -6.44 8.40 -29.08
C THR A 24 -6.74 7.50 -27.89
N PHE A 25 -7.12 8.06 -26.73
CA PHE A 25 -7.44 7.28 -25.54
C PHE A 25 -8.76 6.51 -25.72
N ASP A 26 -8.74 5.19 -25.48
CA ASP A 26 -9.92 4.34 -25.58
C ASP A 26 -10.85 4.54 -24.37
N ARG A 27 -11.64 5.61 -24.42
CA ARG A 27 -12.65 5.94 -23.41
C ARG A 27 -13.67 4.83 -23.21
N ARG A 28 -14.05 4.10 -24.26
CA ARG A 28 -15.08 3.05 -24.17
C ARG A 28 -14.57 1.88 -23.33
N ARG A 29 -13.34 1.43 -23.58
CA ARG A 29 -12.71 0.38 -22.77
C ARG A 29 -12.51 0.85 -21.33
N PHE A 30 -12.00 2.06 -21.14
CA PHE A 30 -11.80 2.64 -19.81
C PHE A 30 -13.10 2.68 -18.99
N PHE A 31 -14.16 3.32 -19.50
CA PHE A 31 -15.42 3.45 -18.74
C PHE A 31 -16.09 2.10 -18.50
N ARG A 32 -15.96 1.14 -19.42
CA ARG A 32 -16.47 -0.21 -19.19
C ARG A 32 -15.81 -0.86 -17.98
N ALA A 33 -14.48 -0.84 -17.93
CA ALA A 33 -13.70 -1.40 -16.82
C ALA A 33 -13.92 -0.60 -15.51
N PHE A 34 -13.86 0.72 -15.57
CA PHE A 34 -14.07 1.59 -14.42
C PHE A 34 -15.45 1.39 -13.78
N LEU A 35 -16.52 1.39 -14.59
CA LEU A 35 -17.88 1.15 -14.08
C LEU A 35 -18.07 -0.28 -13.56
N GLN A 36 -17.33 -1.26 -14.10
CA GLN A 36 -17.31 -2.62 -13.54
C GLN A 36 -16.69 -2.63 -12.14
N GLY A 37 -15.54 -1.97 -11.97
CA GLY A 37 -14.91 -1.81 -10.65
C GLY A 37 -15.80 -1.02 -9.67
N CYS A 38 -16.50 0.02 -10.13
CA CYS A 38 -17.46 0.72 -9.28
C CYS A 38 -18.55 -0.24 -8.77
N ARG A 39 -19.14 -1.04 -9.66
CA ARG A 39 -20.18 -2.01 -9.29
C ARG A 39 -19.69 -3.08 -8.32
N SER A 40 -18.48 -3.62 -8.50
CA SER A 40 -17.94 -4.65 -7.60
C SER A 40 -17.78 -4.16 -6.16
N TRP A 41 -17.55 -2.86 -5.98
CA TRP A 41 -17.36 -2.24 -4.67
C TRP A 41 -18.56 -1.44 -4.17
N GLY A 42 -19.71 -1.51 -4.86
CA GLY A 42 -20.91 -0.74 -4.47
C GLY A 42 -20.74 0.78 -4.59
N VAL A 43 -19.80 1.25 -5.40
CA VAL A 43 -19.58 2.67 -5.69
C VAL A 43 -20.51 3.10 -6.82
N GLN A 44 -21.17 4.25 -6.66
CA GLN A 44 -22.00 4.84 -7.71
C GLN A 44 -21.29 6.05 -8.34
N LEU A 45 -20.90 5.95 -9.63
CA LEU A 45 -20.46 7.12 -10.38
C LEU A 45 -21.66 8.06 -10.59
N SER A 46 -21.66 9.19 -9.90
CA SER A 46 -22.81 10.12 -9.81
C SER A 46 -22.61 11.41 -10.60
N GLY A 47 -21.43 11.62 -11.16
CA GLY A 47 -21.13 12.79 -11.98
C GLY A 47 -19.68 12.85 -12.39
N GLY A 48 -19.32 13.91 -13.09
CA GLY A 48 -17.96 14.09 -13.59
C GLY A 48 -17.86 15.10 -14.71
N ASP A 49 -16.65 15.28 -15.21
CA ASP A 49 -16.35 16.11 -16.38
C ASP A 49 -15.37 15.40 -17.32
N LEU A 50 -15.46 15.74 -18.62
CA LEU A 50 -14.60 15.19 -19.66
C LEU A 50 -13.95 16.31 -20.46
N ALA A 51 -12.61 16.32 -20.47
CA ALA A 51 -11.84 17.30 -21.24
C ALA A 51 -10.84 16.63 -22.19
N ARG A 52 -10.40 17.37 -23.20
CA ARG A 52 -9.27 16.97 -24.05
C ARG A 52 -7.97 17.45 -23.42
N ALA A 53 -6.96 16.60 -23.43
CA ALA A 53 -5.61 16.93 -22.99
C ALA A 53 -4.56 16.14 -23.77
N GLN A 54 -3.29 16.51 -23.63
CA GLN A 54 -2.17 15.78 -24.24
C GLN A 54 -1.83 14.47 -23.49
N GLN A 55 -2.22 14.37 -22.23
CA GLN A 55 -2.01 13.21 -21.37
C GLN A 55 -3.33 12.77 -20.74
N VAL A 56 -3.36 11.54 -20.26
CA VAL A 56 -4.49 11.02 -19.48
C VAL A 56 -4.32 11.52 -18.04
N THR A 57 -5.31 12.23 -17.53
CA THR A 57 -5.38 12.70 -16.14
C THR A 57 -6.73 12.29 -15.58
N LEU A 58 -6.70 11.64 -14.42
CA LEU A 58 -7.90 11.21 -13.70
C LEU A 58 -7.91 11.85 -12.32
N THR A 59 -9.02 12.47 -11.95
CA THR A 59 -9.28 12.94 -10.60
C THR A 59 -10.57 12.31 -10.12
N LEU A 60 -10.48 11.49 -9.08
CA LEU A 60 -11.60 10.79 -8.49
C LEU A 60 -11.88 11.35 -7.10
N THR A 61 -13.08 11.91 -6.92
CA THR A 61 -13.62 12.24 -5.61
C THR A 61 -14.58 11.14 -5.21
N LEU A 62 -14.41 10.58 -4.02
CA LEU A 62 -15.29 9.55 -3.47
C LEU A 62 -15.82 10.01 -2.13
N MET A 63 -17.14 10.01 -1.97
CA MET A 63 -17.80 10.21 -0.69
C MET A 63 -18.11 8.86 -0.06
N GLY A 64 -18.07 8.83 1.27
CA GLY A 64 -18.42 7.66 2.06
C GLY A 64 -19.05 8.08 3.36
N ASP A 65 -19.86 7.17 3.90
CA ASP A 65 -20.63 7.40 5.12
C ASP A 65 -20.31 6.30 6.14
N LEU A 66 -20.42 6.65 7.42
CA LEU A 66 -20.41 5.65 8.48
C LEU A 66 -21.73 4.90 8.53
N GLU A 67 -21.64 3.59 8.76
CA GLU A 67 -22.81 2.79 9.07
C GLU A 67 -23.36 3.15 10.46
N ALA A 68 -24.68 2.99 10.64
CA ALA A 68 -25.34 3.26 11.91
C ALA A 68 -24.68 2.47 13.06
N GLY A 69 -24.32 3.17 14.14
CA GLY A 69 -23.63 2.59 15.30
C GLY A 69 -22.12 2.42 15.14
N GLY A 70 -21.55 2.80 14.00
CA GLY A 70 -20.10 2.89 13.81
C GLY A 70 -19.52 4.21 14.33
N GLN A 71 -18.22 4.22 14.57
CA GLN A 71 -17.43 5.40 14.91
C GLN A 71 -16.38 5.69 13.83
N TRP A 72 -16.01 6.96 13.66
CA TRP A 72 -14.91 7.34 12.77
C TRP A 72 -13.60 6.78 13.33
N LEU A 73 -12.88 6.03 12.51
CA LEU A 73 -11.50 5.68 12.82
C LEU A 73 -10.62 6.89 12.56
N ARG A 74 -9.67 7.13 13.47
CA ARG A 74 -8.77 8.29 13.43
C ARG A 74 -7.33 7.84 13.56
N ARG A 75 -6.40 8.68 13.11
CA ARG A 75 -4.95 8.44 13.25
C ARG A 75 -4.42 8.78 14.65
N ASP A 76 -5.19 9.50 15.46
CA ASP A 76 -4.80 10.03 16.78
C ASP A 76 -5.40 9.24 17.97
N GLY A 77 -6.00 8.08 17.72
CA GLY A 77 -6.59 7.21 18.75
C GLY A 77 -5.59 6.27 19.43
N GLY A 78 -4.32 6.29 19.04
CA GLY A 78 -3.29 5.35 19.49
C GLY A 78 -2.89 5.62 20.94
N ARG A 79 -2.70 4.54 21.71
CA ARG A 79 -2.27 4.63 23.12
C ARG A 79 -1.12 3.66 23.40
N PRO A 80 -0.17 4.01 24.27
CA PRO A 80 0.88 3.10 24.70
C PRO A 80 0.32 1.76 25.21
N GLY A 81 1.03 0.67 24.92
CA GLY A 81 0.62 -0.69 25.29
C GLY A 81 -0.37 -1.36 24.33
N GLN A 82 -0.97 -0.60 23.40
CA GLN A 82 -1.79 -1.20 22.34
C GLN A 82 -0.93 -2.04 21.38
N SER A 83 -1.51 -3.14 20.90
CA SER A 83 -0.88 -3.95 19.84
C SER A 83 -1.12 -3.29 18.49
N LEU A 84 -0.09 -3.25 17.66
CA LEU A 84 -0.12 -2.70 16.30
C LEU A 84 -0.24 -3.85 15.29
N TRP A 85 -1.17 -3.71 14.35
CA TRP A 85 -1.54 -4.74 13.38
C TRP A 85 -1.56 -4.19 11.97
N VAL A 86 -1.25 -5.04 10.99
CA VAL A 86 -1.43 -4.77 9.57
C VAL A 86 -2.42 -5.76 8.97
N GLY A 87 -3.28 -5.28 8.07
CA GLY A 87 -4.31 -6.08 7.42
C GLY A 87 -3.81 -6.99 6.30
N GLY A 88 -2.52 -6.98 5.95
CA GLY A 88 -2.00 -7.78 4.83
C GLY A 88 -0.48 -7.81 4.74
N ALA A 89 0.00 -8.29 3.59
CA ALA A 89 1.42 -8.29 3.27
C ALA A 89 1.94 -6.85 3.04
N LEU A 90 3.24 -6.67 3.17
CA LEU A 90 3.92 -5.38 3.03
C LEU A 90 4.98 -5.49 1.93
N GLY A 91 5.11 -4.44 1.11
CA GLY A 91 6.13 -4.34 0.07
C GLY A 91 5.86 -5.15 -1.19
N GLU A 92 4.77 -5.94 -1.23
CA GLU A 92 4.46 -6.78 -2.38
C GLU A 92 3.94 -5.96 -3.58
N SER A 93 3.26 -4.84 -3.34
CA SER A 93 2.91 -3.89 -4.40
C SER A 93 4.17 -3.31 -5.04
N ALA A 94 5.13 -2.89 -4.22
CA ALA A 94 6.41 -2.38 -4.71
C ALA A 94 7.22 -3.44 -5.48
N LEU A 95 7.17 -4.72 -5.05
CA LEU A 95 7.74 -5.83 -5.82
C LEU A 95 7.05 -6.01 -7.17
N GLY A 96 5.71 -5.93 -7.22
CA GLY A 96 4.92 -5.95 -8.46
C GLY A 96 5.32 -4.83 -9.41
N ARG A 97 5.50 -3.61 -8.89
CA ARG A 97 6.00 -2.46 -9.64
C ARG A 97 7.41 -2.71 -10.21
N LEU A 98 8.31 -3.32 -9.44
CA LEU A 98 9.65 -3.69 -9.92
C LEU A 98 9.60 -4.72 -11.04
N LEU A 99 8.77 -5.75 -10.93
CA LEU A 99 8.56 -6.74 -12.00
C LEU A 99 8.09 -6.08 -13.30
N LEU A 100 7.08 -5.20 -13.21
CA LEU A 100 6.59 -4.44 -14.36
C LEU A 100 7.67 -3.52 -14.95
N ALA A 101 8.44 -2.83 -14.11
CA ALA A 101 9.54 -1.97 -14.56
C ALA A 101 10.63 -2.76 -15.29
N ARG A 102 10.85 -4.03 -14.91
CA ARG A 102 11.78 -4.93 -15.59
C ARG A 102 11.25 -5.51 -16.89
N GLY A 103 9.98 -5.28 -17.22
CA GLY A 103 9.37 -5.74 -18.48
C GLY A 103 8.52 -7.00 -18.33
N VAL A 104 8.34 -7.53 -17.11
CA VAL A 104 7.45 -8.67 -16.88
C VAL A 104 6.01 -8.23 -17.11
N ARG A 105 5.22 -9.02 -17.83
CA ARG A 105 3.81 -8.73 -18.10
C ARG A 105 2.93 -9.95 -17.81
N PRO A 106 1.74 -9.77 -17.22
CA PRO A 106 0.74 -10.83 -17.18
C PRO A 106 0.35 -11.25 -18.61
N ALA A 107 0.27 -12.56 -18.85
CA ALA A 107 -0.16 -13.12 -20.13
C ALA A 107 -1.18 -14.25 -19.91
N SER A 108 -1.89 -14.63 -20.97
CA SER A 108 -2.83 -15.76 -20.91
C SER A 108 -2.11 -17.04 -20.49
N GLY A 109 -2.37 -17.49 -19.25
CA GLY A 109 -1.79 -18.72 -18.70
C GLY A 109 -0.44 -18.56 -17.99
N GLY A 110 0.05 -17.34 -17.74
CA GLY A 110 1.31 -17.15 -17.01
C GLY A 110 1.90 -15.74 -17.10
N LEU A 111 3.23 -15.69 -17.26
CA LEU A 111 4.00 -14.46 -17.40
C LEU A 111 4.67 -14.40 -18.77
N ASP A 112 4.62 -13.24 -19.39
CA ASP A 112 5.55 -12.86 -20.45
C ASP A 112 6.80 -12.25 -19.79
N LEU A 113 7.94 -12.87 -20.04
CA LEU A 113 9.23 -12.51 -19.44
C LEU A 113 10.14 -11.90 -20.50
N PRO A 114 10.81 -10.78 -20.20
CA PRO A 114 11.82 -10.23 -21.10
C PRO A 114 13.03 -11.18 -21.16
N PRO A 115 13.74 -11.27 -22.31
CA PRO A 115 14.91 -12.15 -22.45
C PRO A 115 16.01 -11.91 -21.42
N SER A 116 16.08 -10.71 -20.84
CA SER A 116 17.06 -10.30 -19.85
C SER A 116 16.77 -10.78 -18.42
N LEU A 117 15.61 -11.41 -18.16
CA LEU A 117 15.22 -11.83 -16.81
C LEU A 117 14.93 -13.33 -16.77
N ALA A 118 15.78 -14.06 -16.06
CA ALA A 118 15.54 -15.46 -15.73
C ALA A 118 14.74 -15.56 -14.42
N LEU A 119 13.42 -15.73 -14.54
CA LEU A 119 12.54 -15.99 -13.40
C LEU A 119 12.12 -17.47 -13.38
N PRO A 120 12.51 -18.25 -12.35
CA PRO A 120 12.11 -19.66 -12.20
C PRO A 120 10.60 -19.86 -12.26
N ALA A 121 10.15 -20.93 -12.92
CA ALA A 121 8.73 -21.22 -13.17
C ALA A 121 7.91 -21.41 -11.89
N ASP A 122 8.53 -21.93 -10.82
CA ASP A 122 7.92 -22.07 -9.49
C ASP A 122 7.53 -20.71 -8.88
N LEU A 123 8.22 -19.63 -9.26
CA LEU A 123 7.95 -18.28 -8.76
C LEU A 123 6.91 -17.50 -9.59
N HIS A 124 6.48 -18.03 -10.75
CA HIS A 124 5.60 -17.29 -11.66
C HIS A 124 4.26 -16.92 -11.02
N ARG A 125 3.70 -17.80 -10.18
CA ARG A 125 2.45 -17.51 -9.45
C ARG A 125 2.65 -16.33 -8.50
N CYS A 126 3.66 -16.35 -7.64
CA CYS A 126 3.93 -15.27 -6.69
C CYS A 126 4.24 -13.95 -7.40
N ALA A 127 4.98 -13.98 -8.52
CA ALA A 127 5.23 -12.80 -9.33
C ALA A 127 3.94 -12.23 -9.94
N LEU A 128 3.02 -13.07 -10.42
CA LEU A 128 1.70 -12.63 -10.87
C LEU A 128 0.90 -11.98 -9.73
N GLU A 129 0.90 -12.58 -8.54
CA GLU A 129 0.20 -12.02 -7.39
C GLU A 129 0.77 -10.66 -6.98
N ALA A 130 2.10 -10.50 -6.96
CA ALA A 130 2.74 -9.21 -6.67
C ALA A 130 2.34 -8.14 -7.70
N ILE A 131 2.35 -8.49 -9.00
CA ILE A 131 1.88 -7.59 -10.07
C ILE A 131 0.40 -7.23 -9.88
N GLN A 132 -0.44 -8.20 -9.51
CA GLN A 132 -1.86 -7.95 -9.24
C GLN A 132 -2.06 -7.04 -8.03
N ARG A 133 -1.29 -7.22 -6.95
CA ARG A 133 -1.34 -6.33 -5.77
C ARG A 133 -1.01 -4.88 -6.12
N HIS A 134 -0.13 -4.66 -7.11
CA HIS A 134 0.18 -3.32 -7.60
C HIS A 134 -0.88 -2.75 -8.56
N LEU A 135 -1.35 -3.55 -9.52
CA LEU A 135 -2.28 -3.06 -10.56
C LEU A 135 -3.74 -3.00 -10.10
N GLU A 136 -4.15 -3.90 -9.21
CA GLU A 136 -5.52 -4.05 -8.72
C GLU A 136 -5.53 -4.30 -7.19
N PRO A 137 -5.02 -3.34 -6.39
CA PRO A 137 -5.02 -3.47 -4.93
C PRO A 137 -6.45 -3.63 -4.39
N GLN A 138 -6.62 -4.50 -3.40
CA GLN A 138 -7.91 -4.82 -2.81
C GLN A 138 -8.17 -3.95 -1.57
N PRO A 139 -9.16 -3.02 -1.60
CA PRO A 139 -9.44 -2.17 -0.45
C PRO A 139 -10.03 -2.97 0.71
N GLN A 140 -9.57 -2.70 1.92
CA GLN A 140 -9.94 -3.46 3.12
C GLN A 140 -11.21 -2.92 3.81
N LEU A 141 -12.25 -2.63 3.04
CA LEU A 141 -13.50 -1.99 3.52
C LEU A 141 -14.16 -2.77 4.66
N GLU A 142 -14.21 -4.10 4.56
CA GLU A 142 -14.84 -4.94 5.60
C GLU A 142 -14.05 -4.93 6.91
N LEU A 143 -12.71 -4.88 6.83
CA LEU A 143 -11.85 -4.72 7.99
C LEU A 143 -12.04 -3.34 8.63
N GLY A 144 -12.05 -2.28 7.82
CA GLY A 144 -12.32 -0.91 8.27
C GLY A 144 -13.67 -0.78 8.98
N ARG A 145 -14.75 -1.32 8.39
CA ARG A 145 -16.09 -1.32 9.01
C ARG A 145 -16.15 -2.14 10.29
N TRP A 146 -15.46 -3.28 10.34
CA TRP A 146 -15.38 -4.07 11.57
C TRP A 146 -14.67 -3.28 12.68
N LEU A 147 -13.54 -2.64 12.38
CA LEU A 147 -12.83 -1.76 13.31
C LEU A 147 -13.73 -0.61 13.80
N ALA A 148 -14.47 0.02 12.89
CA ALA A 148 -15.39 1.13 13.22
C ALA A 148 -16.53 0.73 14.16
N ARG A 149 -16.86 -0.55 14.26
CA ARG A 149 -17.88 -1.08 15.19
C ARG A 149 -17.29 -1.48 16.54
N LEU A 150 -15.97 -1.42 16.71
CA LEU A 150 -15.31 -1.68 17.98
C LEU A 150 -15.15 -0.37 18.76
N PRO A 151 -15.83 -0.19 19.90
CA PRO A 151 -15.66 1.01 20.74
C PRO A 151 -14.21 1.21 21.21
N VAL A 152 -13.44 0.12 21.24
CA VAL A 152 -12.08 0.07 21.78
C VAL A 152 -10.99 0.20 20.71
N ALA A 153 -11.34 0.39 19.43
CA ALA A 153 -10.35 0.60 18.37
C ALA A 153 -9.47 1.82 18.69
N GLY A 154 -8.15 1.67 18.48
CA GLY A 154 -7.18 2.75 18.68
C GLY A 154 -7.02 3.62 17.44
N ALA A 155 -5.79 3.77 16.97
CA ALA A 155 -5.50 4.49 15.73
C ALA A 155 -5.66 3.58 14.50
N ALA A 156 -6.02 4.16 13.35
CA ALA A 156 -5.97 3.49 12.05
C ALA A 156 -5.51 4.43 10.93
N ILE A 157 -4.84 3.86 9.93
CA ILE A 157 -4.39 4.51 8.69
C ILE A 157 -4.26 3.44 7.60
N ASP A 158 -4.34 3.80 6.32
CA ASP A 158 -3.89 2.93 5.24
C ASP A 158 -2.42 3.19 4.88
N LEU A 159 -1.76 2.17 4.32
CA LEU A 159 -0.36 2.25 3.92
C LEU A 159 -0.26 2.56 2.42
N SER A 160 0.00 3.83 2.09
CA SER A 160 0.17 4.32 0.72
C SER A 160 1.61 4.70 0.40
N ASP A 161 2.37 5.20 1.38
CA ASP A 161 3.73 5.70 1.16
C ASP A 161 4.79 4.73 1.72
N GLY A 162 4.34 3.61 2.29
CA GLY A 162 5.18 2.59 2.91
C GLY A 162 5.08 2.65 4.43
N LEU A 163 5.37 1.52 5.09
CA LEU A 163 5.22 1.40 6.54
C LEU A 163 5.99 2.49 7.29
N GLY A 164 7.21 2.82 6.85
CA GLY A 164 8.05 3.78 7.54
C GLY A 164 7.41 5.16 7.66
N LYS A 165 6.96 5.73 6.55
CA LYS A 165 6.36 7.08 6.53
C LYS A 165 4.98 7.10 7.21
N ASP A 166 4.12 6.13 6.92
CA ASP A 166 2.74 6.13 7.43
C ASP A 166 2.65 5.74 8.91
N LEU A 167 3.54 4.88 9.41
CA LEU A 167 3.68 4.61 10.85
C LEU A 167 4.12 5.88 11.60
N HIS A 168 5.10 6.63 11.08
CA HIS A 168 5.51 7.89 11.70
C HIS A 168 4.36 8.91 11.73
N ARG A 169 3.54 8.99 10.68
CA ARG A 169 2.34 9.84 10.66
C ARG A 169 1.33 9.43 11.73
N LEU A 170 1.06 8.13 11.87
CA LEU A 170 0.16 7.59 12.90
C LEU A 170 0.70 7.88 14.31
N CYS A 171 1.98 7.58 14.57
CA CYS A 171 2.65 7.85 15.84
C CYS A 171 2.64 9.35 16.19
N THR A 172 2.91 10.21 15.21
CA THR A 172 2.88 11.67 15.39
C THR A 172 1.48 12.16 15.75
N ALA A 173 0.45 11.73 15.01
CA ALA A 173 -0.93 12.10 15.28
C ALA A 173 -1.39 11.62 16.67
N SER A 174 -1.01 10.40 17.06
CA SER A 174 -1.34 9.80 18.36
C SER A 174 -0.44 10.24 19.52
N GLN A 175 0.64 10.98 19.25
CA GLN A 175 1.64 11.40 20.24
C GLN A 175 2.31 10.21 20.98
N VAL A 176 2.55 9.10 20.29
CA VAL A 176 3.18 7.87 20.80
C VAL A 176 4.41 7.51 19.95
N GLY A 177 5.18 6.50 20.37
CA GLY A 177 6.10 5.78 19.47
C GLY A 177 5.63 4.35 19.22
N ALA A 178 6.50 3.54 18.63
CA ALA A 178 6.20 2.14 18.33
C ALA A 178 7.46 1.27 18.34
N ARG A 179 7.29 0.00 18.68
CA ARG A 179 8.29 -1.05 18.51
C ARG A 179 7.77 -2.07 17.52
N ILE A 180 8.47 -2.21 16.40
CA ILE A 180 8.12 -3.12 15.30
C ILE A 180 9.04 -4.33 15.34
N GLU A 181 8.43 -5.51 15.43
CA GLU A 181 9.13 -6.78 15.38
C GLU A 181 9.64 -7.01 13.95
N ARG A 182 10.96 -7.07 13.74
CA ARG A 182 11.55 -7.24 12.39
C ARG A 182 11.04 -8.49 11.69
N ARG A 183 10.89 -9.60 12.42
CA ARG A 183 10.29 -10.84 11.91
C ARG A 183 8.87 -10.66 11.38
N ALA A 184 8.12 -9.67 11.86
CA ALA A 184 6.78 -9.39 11.38
C ALA A 184 6.78 -8.65 10.04
N LEU A 185 7.91 -8.11 9.58
CA LEU A 185 8.08 -7.53 8.24
C LEU A 185 8.40 -8.59 7.17
N ALA A 186 8.81 -9.79 7.59
CA ALA A 186 9.23 -10.84 6.67
C ALA A 186 8.13 -11.17 5.64
N ALA A 187 8.54 -11.22 4.37
CA ALA A 187 7.72 -11.73 3.28
C ALA A 187 7.78 -13.26 3.24
N THR A 188 6.98 -13.88 2.37
CA THR A 188 7.13 -15.31 2.08
C THR A 188 8.48 -15.58 1.41
N SER A 189 8.98 -16.82 1.53
CA SER A 189 10.26 -17.22 0.92
C SER A 189 10.31 -16.95 -0.58
N ASP A 190 9.20 -17.15 -1.28
CA ASP A 190 9.13 -16.95 -2.73
C ASP A 190 9.15 -15.46 -3.10
N MET A 191 8.43 -14.60 -2.36
CA MET A 191 8.52 -13.14 -2.56
C MET A 191 9.94 -12.62 -2.30
N ALA A 192 10.60 -13.11 -1.24
CA ALA A 192 11.98 -12.78 -0.94
C ALA A 192 12.94 -13.24 -2.07
N ARG A 193 12.77 -14.47 -2.58
CA ARG A 193 13.56 -14.97 -3.73
C ARG A 193 13.37 -14.10 -4.97
N ILE A 194 12.14 -13.68 -5.28
CA ILE A 194 11.88 -12.79 -6.42
C ILE A 194 12.58 -11.44 -6.21
N ALA A 195 12.45 -10.83 -5.03
CA ALA A 195 13.12 -9.57 -4.72
C ALA A 195 14.65 -9.68 -4.89
N THR A 196 15.26 -10.74 -4.35
CA THR A 196 16.70 -10.99 -4.50
C THR A 196 17.12 -11.12 -5.97
N LEU A 197 16.37 -11.87 -6.79
CA LEU A 197 16.64 -11.99 -8.24
C LEU A 197 16.55 -10.63 -8.95
N LEU A 198 15.73 -9.72 -8.43
CA LEU A 198 15.62 -8.36 -8.95
C LEU A 198 16.65 -7.38 -8.36
N GLY A 199 17.50 -7.83 -7.42
CA GLY A 199 18.47 -6.99 -6.73
C GLY A 199 17.82 -6.05 -5.70
N ALA A 200 16.71 -6.48 -5.10
CA ALA A 200 15.98 -5.76 -4.07
C ALA A 200 15.85 -6.59 -2.78
N ASP A 201 15.56 -5.92 -1.68
CA ASP A 201 15.27 -6.53 -0.38
C ASP A 201 13.79 -6.30 0.00
N MET A 202 13.13 -7.32 0.55
CA MET A 202 11.71 -7.22 0.89
C MET A 202 11.44 -6.34 2.11
N GLU A 203 12.38 -6.22 3.04
CA GLU A 203 12.24 -5.32 4.18
C GLU A 203 12.29 -3.87 3.71
N ASP A 204 13.24 -3.53 2.83
CA ASP A 204 13.31 -2.20 2.20
C ASP A 204 12.03 -1.86 1.44
N LEU A 205 11.47 -2.82 0.70
CA LEU A 205 10.20 -2.65 -0.01
C LEU A 205 9.01 -2.50 0.95
N ALA A 206 8.98 -3.22 2.07
CA ALA A 206 7.94 -3.08 3.08
C ALA A 206 7.99 -1.72 3.79
N LEU A 207 9.20 -1.24 4.08
CA LEU A 207 9.41 0.03 4.78
C LEU A 207 9.15 1.23 3.89
N GLY A 208 9.61 1.21 2.63
CA GLY A 208 9.59 2.39 1.76
C GLY A 208 8.95 2.23 0.38
N GLY A 209 8.42 1.05 0.05
CA GLY A 209 7.93 0.74 -1.29
C GLY A 209 6.61 1.43 -1.67
N GLY A 210 5.69 1.56 -0.70
CA GLY A 210 4.38 2.18 -0.87
C GLY A 210 3.35 1.34 -1.64
N GLU A 211 2.16 1.92 -1.77
CA GLU A 211 1.04 1.45 -2.59
C GLU A 211 0.52 0.05 -2.22
N ASP A 212 0.71 -0.41 -0.98
CA ASP A 212 0.17 -1.68 -0.50
C ASP A 212 -1.35 -1.58 -0.23
N TYR A 213 -1.86 -0.41 0.14
CA TYR A 213 -3.28 -0.13 0.42
C TYR A 213 -3.91 -1.08 1.46
N VAL A 214 -3.09 -1.56 2.39
CA VAL A 214 -3.51 -2.33 3.56
C VAL A 214 -3.67 -1.40 4.76
N LEU A 215 -4.55 -1.75 5.70
CA LEU A 215 -4.75 -0.99 6.93
C LEU A 215 -3.68 -1.31 7.96
N LEU A 216 -3.12 -0.27 8.56
CA LEU A 216 -2.33 -0.28 9.78
C LEU A 216 -3.20 0.26 10.91
N PHE A 217 -3.37 -0.50 11.99
CA PHE A 217 -4.26 -0.11 13.08
C PHE A 217 -3.79 -0.63 14.44
N SER A 218 -4.23 0.00 15.51
CA SER A 218 -3.95 -0.42 16.88
C SER A 218 -5.20 -0.93 17.61
N LEU A 219 -4.99 -1.94 18.45
CA LEU A 219 -6.01 -2.54 19.30
C LEU A 219 -5.51 -2.63 20.75
N PRO A 220 -6.41 -2.61 21.76
CA PRO A 220 -6.04 -2.86 23.14
C PRO A 220 -5.28 -4.17 23.29
N ALA A 221 -4.41 -4.25 24.30
CA ALA A 221 -3.75 -5.50 24.64
C ALA A 221 -4.79 -6.61 24.90
N GLY A 222 -4.57 -7.80 24.32
CA GLY A 222 -5.47 -8.94 24.41
C GLY A 222 -6.63 -8.96 23.40
N VAL A 223 -6.85 -7.89 22.63
CA VAL A 223 -7.81 -7.86 21.53
C VAL A 223 -7.09 -8.15 20.22
N SER A 224 -7.57 -9.16 19.50
CA SER A 224 -7.02 -9.59 18.21
C SER A 224 -8.08 -9.52 17.12
N PRO A 225 -7.70 -9.17 15.87
CA PRO A 225 -8.60 -9.25 14.74
C PRO A 225 -9.01 -10.71 14.44
N PRO A 226 -10.22 -10.93 13.91
CA PRO A 226 -10.67 -12.24 13.45
C PRO A 226 -9.69 -12.86 12.44
N PRO A 227 -9.35 -14.16 12.56
CA PRO A 227 -8.38 -14.81 11.68
C PRO A 227 -8.69 -14.72 10.18
N ARG A 228 -9.99 -14.60 9.81
CA ARG A 228 -10.45 -14.46 8.42
C ARG A 228 -9.86 -13.26 7.69
N TRP A 229 -9.40 -12.23 8.40
CA TRP A 229 -8.79 -11.05 7.80
C TRP A 229 -7.30 -11.20 7.54
N GLY A 230 -6.66 -12.30 7.96
CA GLY A 230 -5.24 -12.54 7.73
C GLY A 230 -4.33 -11.47 8.33
N CYS A 231 -4.80 -10.71 9.32
CA CYS A 231 -4.03 -9.63 9.91
C CYS A 231 -2.82 -10.17 10.68
N ARG A 232 -1.72 -9.43 10.61
CA ARG A 232 -0.47 -9.77 11.28
C ARG A 232 -0.14 -8.72 12.33
N LYS A 233 0.24 -9.16 13.53
CA LYS A 233 0.73 -8.26 14.57
C LYS A 233 2.15 -7.81 14.19
N LEU A 234 2.33 -6.50 14.03
CA LEU A 234 3.63 -5.89 13.74
C LEU A 234 4.42 -5.59 15.01
N GLY A 235 3.73 -5.28 16.10
CA GLY A 235 4.41 -4.84 17.32
C GLY A 235 3.48 -4.16 18.31
N THR A 236 3.99 -3.15 19.00
CA THR A 236 3.26 -2.41 20.05
C THR A 236 3.54 -0.92 19.99
N LEU A 237 2.55 -0.12 20.41
CA LEU A 237 2.71 1.32 20.63
C LEU A 237 3.37 1.57 21.99
N THR A 238 4.23 2.59 22.07
CA THR A 238 5.07 2.87 23.24
C THR A 238 4.91 4.31 23.75
N GLU A 239 5.22 4.53 25.04
CA GLU A 239 5.31 5.87 25.63
C GLU A 239 6.51 6.65 25.10
N ASP A 240 7.64 5.96 24.91
CA ASP A 240 8.77 6.48 24.16
C ASP A 240 8.30 6.84 22.75
N ARG A 241 8.57 8.09 22.33
CA ARG A 241 8.10 8.67 21.06
C ARG A 241 8.92 8.23 19.85
N ARG A 242 9.97 7.42 20.05
CA ARG A 242 10.73 6.81 18.97
C ARG A 242 9.95 5.68 18.30
N VAL A 243 10.12 5.58 16.99
CA VAL A 243 9.68 4.42 16.20
C VAL A 243 10.90 3.53 15.98
N LEU A 244 10.84 2.31 16.52
CA LEU A 244 11.94 1.37 16.52
C LEU A 244 11.56 0.10 15.76
N VAL A 245 12.55 -0.55 15.15
CA VAL A 245 12.43 -1.87 14.54
C VAL A 245 13.51 -2.80 15.07
N GLY A 246 13.22 -4.08 15.23
CA GLY A 246 14.20 -5.04 15.74
C GLY A 246 13.56 -6.21 16.46
N GLY A 247 14.24 -6.68 17.50
CA GLY A 247 13.78 -7.72 18.40
C GLY A 247 14.69 -7.80 19.61
N GLU A 248 14.14 -8.14 20.77
CA GLU A 248 14.91 -8.12 22.02
C GLU A 248 16.23 -8.92 21.92
N PRO A 249 17.37 -8.34 22.33
CA PRO A 249 17.56 -7.02 22.95
C PRO A 249 17.83 -5.85 21.96
N ASP A 250 17.93 -6.14 20.66
CA ASP A 250 18.46 -5.24 19.64
C ASP A 250 17.34 -4.45 18.94
N TRP A 251 17.24 -3.16 19.27
CA TRP A 251 16.31 -2.21 18.67
C TRP A 251 17.05 -1.08 17.97
N GLU A 252 16.67 -0.79 16.74
CA GLU A 252 17.21 0.34 15.97
C GLU A 252 16.13 1.35 15.60
N GLN A 253 16.55 2.58 15.34
CA GLN A 253 15.65 3.64 14.88
C GLN A 253 15.12 3.30 13.49
N LEU A 254 13.80 3.17 13.35
CA LEU A 254 13.16 3.05 12.05
C LEU A 254 13.16 4.45 11.40
N PRO A 255 13.75 4.63 10.21
CA PRO A 255 13.74 5.93 9.54
C PRO A 255 12.35 6.32 9.04
N ALA A 256 12.01 7.61 9.10
CA ALA A 256 10.80 8.16 8.48
C ALA A 256 10.92 8.27 6.94
N ALA A 257 11.38 7.20 6.29
CA ALA A 257 11.53 7.11 4.85
C ALA A 257 10.32 6.38 4.23
N GLY A 258 9.94 6.80 3.03
CA GLY A 258 8.83 6.23 2.26
C GLY A 258 8.85 6.76 0.83
N TRP A 259 7.92 6.29 0.01
CA TRP A 259 7.71 6.86 -1.32
C TRP A 259 7.34 8.34 -1.18
N ASP A 260 7.97 9.19 -1.98
CA ASP A 260 7.68 10.62 -2.04
C ASP A 260 7.47 11.05 -3.49
N HIS A 261 6.28 11.56 -3.80
CA HIS A 261 5.94 12.03 -5.14
C HIS A 261 6.65 13.34 -5.52
N LEU A 262 7.30 14.01 -4.56
CA LEU A 262 7.94 15.32 -4.74
C LEU A 262 9.48 15.25 -4.67
N GLU A 263 10.05 14.19 -4.11
CA GLU A 263 11.50 13.99 -4.08
C GLU A 263 11.98 13.17 -5.27
N HIS A 264 12.45 13.86 -6.33
CA HIS A 264 13.27 13.21 -7.35
C HIS A 264 14.60 12.73 -6.72
N LYS A 265 14.77 11.41 -6.59
CA LYS A 265 16.10 10.81 -6.34
C LYS A 265 17.09 11.32 -7.40
N LYS A 266 17.99 12.21 -7.01
CA LYS A 266 19.20 12.51 -7.79
C LYS A 266 20.10 11.27 -7.75
N SER A 267 20.09 10.48 -8.81
CA SER A 267 21.13 9.48 -9.01
C SER A 267 21.37 9.23 -10.51
N ALA A 268 22.34 9.96 -11.05
CA ALA A 268 23.23 9.44 -12.09
C ALA A 268 24.64 10.00 -11.80
N PRO A 269 25.68 9.17 -11.71
CA PRO A 269 27.06 9.67 -11.68
C PRO A 269 27.41 10.24 -13.07
N PRO A 270 28.30 11.24 -13.16
CA PRO A 270 28.76 11.73 -14.45
C PRO A 270 29.49 10.61 -15.19
N VAL A 271 29.02 10.32 -16.40
CA VAL A 271 29.73 9.49 -17.38
C VAL A 271 31.02 10.22 -17.73
N GLY A 272 32.16 9.55 -17.54
CA GLY A 272 33.47 10.09 -17.88
C GLY A 272 33.56 10.39 -19.36
N GLU A 273 33.99 11.61 -19.69
CA GLU A 273 34.43 11.94 -21.04
C GLU A 273 35.80 11.30 -21.26
N ALA A 274 35.85 10.33 -22.17
CA ALA A 274 37.06 9.91 -22.83
C ALA A 274 37.51 11.03 -23.77
N SER A 275 38.64 11.66 -23.48
CA SER A 275 39.33 12.54 -24.42
C SER A 275 40.40 11.73 -25.15
N ASP A 276 40.02 11.17 -26.32
CA ASP A 276 40.98 10.77 -27.35
C ASP A 276 41.27 11.98 -28.25
N HIS A 277 42.54 12.41 -28.17
CA HIS A 277 43.42 12.88 -29.25
C HIS A 277 43.02 14.03 -30.20
N PRO A 278 44.06 14.77 -30.63
CA PRO A 278 44.38 14.81 -32.06
C PRO A 278 45.57 13.92 -32.42
#